data_AF-A0A6P1IY15-F1
#
_entry.id   AF-A0A6P1IY15-F1
#
_cell.length_a   1.000
_cell.length_b   1.000
_cell.length_c   1.000
_cell.angle_alpha   90.00
_cell.angle_beta   90.00
_cell.angle_gamma   90.00
#
_symmetry.space_group_name_H-M   'P 1'
#
loop_
_entity.id
_entity.type
_entity.pdbx_description
1 polymer ?
#
loop_
_entity_poly.entity_id
_entity_poly.type
_entity_poly.pdbx_seq_one_letter_code
_entity_poly.pdbx_strand_id
1 'polypeptide(L)'
;MERGDWDLFRTTGTAHLMSISGLHVTLFAWIAIALIGAGWRRLGQQVPGALLAVPVPWAAGLGGVALATAYALFSGWGVPSQRTVLMLAVVVGLRLSVRHWPWPMVWLLAMAAVLLLDPWALLQAGFWLSFVAVGILFATDPGRRQRAQAEDLRPWPRRAARAVVSLVREQGVVTVALAPLTLLLFGQFSVVGLAANLVAIPWVTLLVTPLALLGVAVSPLWDVAAWAVQAMSFVLQWFAQWPWAALFRPVAPWTLALPAVLGGVLLVLRAPWVVRLAGVLLLWPAVFYEPPRPVQGQFELLALDVGQGSAVLLRTAHHSLLYDTGPRYGAQPDAADAGDRVVLPLLRALGERLDAVVVSHSDSDHAGGAATVQADQPQARWLSSFDADPARRCVAGQRWQWDGVDFEVLHPQPGDYAENGQGRLSSNAMSCVLRVSNGAHSAWLGGDIDAAHEVRLALARPDERATVMLAPHHGSQTSSSPVLLNTLQPRLVVVQSGYRNRFNHPAPVVLERYAQRQIPWVNSPACGAAAWRSAEPEAVVCQREVARRYWHALINK
;
A
#
# COMPACT_ATOMS: atom_id res chain seq x y z
N MET A 1 1.85 14.24 11.49
CA MET A 1 1.94 12.77 11.47
C MET A 1 3.08 12.42 10.55
N GLU A 2 4.11 11.81 11.10
CA GLU A 2 5.30 11.38 10.40
C GLU A 2 5.13 9.93 9.91
N ARG A 3 6.08 9.41 9.12
CA ARG A 3 6.04 8.02 8.63
C ARG A 3 5.95 6.99 9.76
N GLY A 4 6.74 7.19 10.82
CA GLY A 4 6.73 6.32 12.00
C GLY A 4 5.34 6.18 12.64
N ASP A 5 4.52 7.23 12.57
CA ASP A 5 3.14 7.17 13.08
C ASP A 5 2.27 6.24 12.24
N TRP A 6 2.38 6.29 10.91
CA TRP A 6 1.59 5.44 10.02
C TRP A 6 2.00 3.97 10.13
N ASP A 7 3.29 3.69 10.25
CA ASP A 7 3.79 2.32 10.46
C ASP A 7 3.36 1.77 11.82
N LEU A 8 3.34 2.60 12.86
CA LEU A 8 2.79 2.25 14.16
C LEU A 8 1.30 1.83 14.05
N PHE A 9 0.48 2.66 13.40
CA PHE A 9 -0.96 2.37 13.25
C PHE A 9 -1.22 1.17 12.33
N ARG A 10 -0.38 0.95 11.32
CA ARG A 10 -0.45 -0.24 10.46
C ARG A 10 -0.10 -1.50 11.22
N THR A 11 1.01 -1.49 11.96
CA THR A 11 1.52 -2.63 12.73
C THR A 11 0.54 -3.05 13.83
N THR A 12 -0.11 -2.07 14.47
CA THR A 12 -1.12 -2.31 15.51
C THR A 12 -2.55 -2.50 14.97
N GLY A 13 -2.76 -2.40 13.66
CA GLY A 13 -4.09 -2.59 13.05
C GLY A 13 -5.12 -1.50 13.38
N THR A 14 -4.66 -0.31 13.80
CA THR A 14 -5.49 0.83 14.22
C THR A 14 -5.55 1.97 13.20
N ALA A 15 -4.90 1.82 12.03
CA ALA A 15 -4.87 2.84 10.97
C ALA A 15 -6.26 3.32 10.51
N HIS A 16 -7.27 2.45 10.58
CA HIS A 16 -8.66 2.78 10.23
C HIS A 16 -9.33 3.77 11.19
N LEU A 17 -8.75 4.03 12.37
CA LEU A 17 -9.25 5.01 13.34
C LEU A 17 -8.76 6.43 13.03
N MET A 18 -7.62 6.56 12.36
CA MET A 18 -7.03 7.85 11.98
C MET A 18 -7.74 8.47 10.78
N SER A 19 -8.29 7.62 9.90
CA SER A 19 -9.33 8.04 8.97
C SER A 19 -10.64 8.09 9.74
N ILE A 20 -11.35 9.23 9.79
CA ILE A 20 -12.66 9.36 10.48
C ILE A 20 -13.52 8.12 10.22
N SER A 21 -13.67 7.31 11.26
CA SER A 21 -14.30 6.00 11.12
C SER A 21 -15.81 6.16 10.98
N GLY A 22 -16.44 5.23 10.26
CA GLY A 22 -17.90 5.19 10.19
C GLY A 22 -18.56 5.02 11.57
N LEU A 23 -17.82 4.54 12.56
CA LEU A 23 -18.28 4.44 13.95
C LEU A 23 -18.50 5.83 14.55
N HIS A 24 -17.60 6.79 14.34
CA HIS A 24 -17.78 8.16 14.87
C HIS A 24 -18.98 8.86 14.22
N VAL A 25 -19.10 8.75 12.89
CA VAL A 25 -20.22 9.34 12.15
C VAL A 25 -21.56 8.73 12.58
N THR A 26 -21.63 7.40 12.74
CA THR A 26 -22.86 6.73 13.20
C THR A 26 -23.17 7.03 14.66
N LEU A 27 -22.18 7.05 15.55
CA LEU A 27 -22.39 7.43 16.95
C LEU A 27 -22.96 8.84 17.06
N PHE A 28 -22.35 9.79 16.37
CA PHE A 28 -22.83 11.17 16.31
C PHE A 28 -24.25 11.24 15.76
N ALA A 29 -24.55 10.51 14.68
CA ALA A 29 -25.88 10.41 14.12
C ALA A 29 -26.91 9.87 15.14
N TRP A 30 -26.57 8.81 15.89
CA TRP A 30 -27.47 8.25 16.91
C TRP A 30 -27.75 9.23 18.04
N ILE A 31 -26.73 9.94 18.52
CA ILE A 31 -26.89 10.99 19.53
C ILE A 31 -27.78 12.12 18.99
N ALA A 32 -27.54 12.57 17.75
CA ALA A 32 -28.34 13.57 17.08
C ALA A 32 -29.82 13.13 16.95
N ILE A 33 -30.08 11.91 16.47
CA ILE A 33 -31.44 11.33 16.37
C ILE A 33 -32.11 11.31 17.75
N ALA A 34 -31.38 10.91 18.80
CA ALA A 34 -31.93 10.82 20.16
C ALA A 34 -32.27 12.21 20.73
N LEU A 35 -31.37 13.18 20.59
CA LEU A 35 -31.54 14.55 21.09
C LEU A 35 -32.64 15.29 20.32
N ILE A 36 -32.64 15.22 18.99
CA ILE A 36 -33.68 15.81 18.15
C ILE A 36 -35.02 15.15 18.47
N GLY A 37 -35.06 13.82 18.57
CA GLY A 37 -36.30 13.11 18.92
C GLY A 37 -36.84 13.49 20.31
N ALA A 38 -35.97 13.65 21.30
CA ALA A 38 -36.36 14.10 22.64
C ALA A 38 -36.84 15.56 22.65
N GLY A 39 -36.12 16.45 21.95
CA GLY A 39 -36.50 17.85 21.79
C GLY A 39 -37.83 18.00 21.06
N TRP A 40 -38.03 17.26 19.97
CA TRP A 40 -39.26 17.29 19.17
C TRP A 40 -40.46 16.77 19.96
N ARG A 41 -40.27 15.73 20.79
CA ARG A 41 -41.33 15.26 21.70
C ARG A 41 -41.71 16.31 22.74
N ARG A 42 -40.73 16.98 23.35
CA ARG A 42 -40.98 18.05 24.34
C ARG A 42 -41.66 19.26 23.71
N LEU A 43 -41.20 19.68 22.53
CA LEU A 43 -41.84 20.75 21.77
C LEU A 43 -43.27 20.38 21.40
N GLY A 44 -43.50 19.14 21.00
CA GLY A 44 -44.82 18.61 20.70
C GLY A 44 -45.79 18.58 21.89
N GLN A 45 -45.29 18.48 23.11
CA GLN A 45 -46.10 18.64 24.33
C GLN A 45 -46.54 20.08 24.55
N GLN A 46 -45.75 21.05 24.10
CA GLN A 46 -46.06 22.48 24.20
C GLN A 46 -46.88 22.99 23.01
N VAL A 47 -46.65 22.42 21.82
CA VAL A 47 -47.29 22.80 20.55
C VAL A 47 -47.75 21.52 19.82
N PRO A 48 -48.97 21.02 20.10
CA PRO A 48 -49.47 19.77 19.52
C PRO A 48 -49.49 19.78 17.98
N GLY A 49 -49.71 20.94 17.35
CA GLY A 49 -49.69 21.10 15.90
C GLY A 49 -48.36 20.71 15.23
N ALA A 50 -47.24 20.82 15.95
CA ALA A 50 -45.93 20.44 15.42
C ALA A 50 -45.78 18.91 15.22
N LEU A 51 -46.39 18.11 16.10
CA LEU A 51 -46.39 16.64 15.96
C LEU A 51 -47.33 16.16 14.85
N LEU A 52 -48.41 16.91 14.60
CA LEU A 52 -49.34 16.65 13.51
C LEU A 52 -48.71 16.99 12.14
N ALA A 53 -47.86 18.03 12.08
CA ALA A 53 -47.14 18.41 10.87
C ALA A 53 -45.98 17.46 10.54
N VAL A 54 -45.14 17.11 11.52
CA VAL A 54 -43.98 16.22 11.30
C VAL A 54 -43.88 15.18 12.44
N PRO A 55 -44.06 13.88 12.12
CA PRO A 55 -43.88 12.82 13.10
C PRO A 55 -42.46 12.79 13.67
N VAL A 56 -42.33 12.44 14.95
CA VAL A 56 -41.03 12.35 15.66
C VAL A 56 -39.98 11.52 14.90
N PRO A 57 -40.30 10.35 14.31
CA PRO A 57 -39.31 9.58 13.56
C PRO A 57 -38.73 10.33 12.35
N TRP A 58 -39.55 11.15 11.68
CA TRP A 58 -39.13 11.95 10.52
C TRP A 58 -38.20 13.08 10.95
N ALA A 59 -38.61 13.89 11.93
CA ALA A 59 -37.78 14.98 12.46
C ALA A 59 -36.44 14.44 13.00
N ALA A 60 -36.50 13.38 13.81
CA ALA A 60 -35.31 12.76 14.39
C ALA A 60 -34.41 12.12 13.33
N GLY A 61 -34.98 11.34 12.41
CA GLY A 61 -34.24 10.62 11.37
C GLY A 61 -33.57 11.55 10.37
N LEU A 62 -34.33 12.47 9.77
CA LEU A 62 -33.80 13.44 8.79
C LEU A 62 -32.83 14.41 9.44
N GLY A 63 -33.14 14.94 10.62
CA GLY A 63 -32.23 15.82 11.35
C GLY A 63 -30.95 15.10 11.78
N GLY A 64 -31.03 13.82 12.14
CA GLY A 64 -29.88 12.97 12.40
C GLY A 64 -28.96 12.79 11.20
N VAL A 65 -29.52 12.48 10.02
CA VAL A 65 -28.76 12.39 8.76
C VAL A 65 -28.15 13.74 8.40
N ALA A 66 -28.89 14.84 8.55
CA ALA A 66 -28.40 16.19 8.27
C ALA A 66 -27.20 16.55 9.17
N LEU A 67 -27.30 16.32 10.48
CA LEU A 67 -26.20 16.58 11.41
C LEU A 67 -25.00 15.65 11.17
N ALA A 68 -25.23 14.37 10.87
CA ALA A 68 -24.16 13.46 10.48
C ALA A 68 -23.44 13.91 9.21
N THR A 69 -24.19 14.45 8.24
CA THR A 69 -23.64 15.04 7.00
C THR A 69 -22.82 16.29 7.32
N ALA A 70 -23.33 17.17 8.17
CA ALA A 70 -22.61 18.36 8.61
C ALA A 70 -21.31 18.01 9.34
N TYR A 71 -21.32 17.01 10.22
CA TYR A 71 -20.12 16.48 10.86
C TYR A 71 -19.14 15.88 9.85
N ALA A 72 -19.64 15.08 8.89
CA ALA A 72 -18.82 14.51 7.84
C ALA A 72 -18.14 15.59 6.99
N LEU A 73 -18.87 16.64 6.60
CA LEU A 73 -18.33 17.80 5.87
C LEU A 73 -17.30 18.57 6.70
N PHE A 74 -17.63 18.88 7.95
CA PHE A 74 -16.72 19.55 8.89
C PHE A 74 -15.41 18.76 9.08
N SER A 75 -15.50 17.44 9.12
CA SER A 75 -14.35 16.55 9.26
C SER A 75 -13.55 16.31 7.96
N GLY A 76 -13.93 16.97 6.85
CA GLY A 76 -13.18 16.93 5.58
C GLY A 76 -13.78 16.04 4.48
N TRP A 77 -15.01 15.54 4.65
CA TRP A 77 -15.78 14.80 3.63
C TRP A 77 -15.01 13.62 3.01
N GLY A 78 -14.21 12.91 3.79
CA GLY A 78 -13.45 11.75 3.32
C GLY A 78 -14.35 10.62 2.81
N VAL A 79 -13.85 9.82 1.86
CA VAL A 79 -14.62 8.72 1.24
C VAL A 79 -15.26 7.76 2.27
N PRO A 80 -14.59 7.36 3.38
CA PRO A 80 -15.22 6.54 4.42
C PRO A 80 -16.42 7.22 5.10
N SER A 81 -16.36 8.53 5.34
CA SER A 81 -17.45 9.32 5.91
C SER A 81 -18.62 9.41 4.94
N GLN A 82 -18.36 9.65 3.65
CA GLN A 82 -19.38 9.67 2.60
C GLN A 82 -20.19 8.37 2.56
N ARG A 83 -19.49 7.22 2.52
CA ARG A 83 -20.14 5.90 2.54
C ARG A 83 -21.02 5.74 3.78
N THR A 84 -20.54 6.16 4.94
CA THR A 84 -21.28 6.04 6.20
C THR A 84 -22.56 6.88 6.19
N VAL A 85 -22.48 8.13 5.71
CA VAL A 85 -23.65 9.02 5.58
C VAL A 85 -24.67 8.43 4.60
N LEU A 86 -24.22 7.89 3.46
CA LEU A 86 -25.10 7.23 2.49
C LEU A 86 -25.78 5.99 3.07
N MET A 87 -25.03 5.12 3.75
CA MET A 87 -25.57 3.95 4.42
C MET A 87 -26.61 4.36 5.49
N LEU A 88 -26.33 5.40 6.27
CA LEU A 88 -27.26 5.95 7.25
C LEU A 88 -28.54 6.47 6.57
N ALA A 89 -28.40 7.23 5.48
CA ALA A 89 -29.53 7.78 4.73
C ALA A 89 -30.43 6.67 4.16
N VAL A 90 -29.85 5.59 3.62
CA VAL A 90 -30.59 4.41 3.14
C VAL A 90 -31.36 3.74 4.29
N VAL A 91 -30.69 3.50 5.43
CA VAL A 91 -31.33 2.85 6.59
C VAL A 91 -32.44 3.71 7.19
N VAL A 92 -32.22 5.02 7.31
CA VAL A 92 -33.24 5.97 7.78
C VAL A 92 -34.40 6.05 6.79
N GLY A 93 -34.14 6.17 5.49
CA GLY A 93 -35.18 6.21 4.45
C GLY A 93 -36.06 4.97 4.43
N LEU A 94 -35.48 3.77 4.57
CA LEU A 94 -36.24 2.52 4.67
C LEU A 94 -37.12 2.47 5.93
N ARG A 95 -36.59 2.92 7.07
CA ARG A 95 -37.33 3.01 8.34
C ARG A 95 -38.49 3.99 8.24
N LEU A 96 -38.28 5.15 7.64
CA LEU A 96 -39.32 6.16 7.43
C LEU A 96 -40.38 5.67 6.43
N SER A 97 -40.00 4.81 5.49
CA SER A 97 -40.93 4.13 4.57
C SER A 97 -41.71 2.98 5.21
N VAL A 98 -41.48 2.68 6.51
CA VAL A 98 -42.10 1.55 7.25
C VAL A 98 -41.83 0.19 6.60
N ARG A 99 -40.77 0.09 5.79
CA ARG A 99 -40.40 -1.15 5.09
C ARG A 99 -39.47 -1.99 5.95
N HIS A 100 -39.92 -3.20 6.29
CA HIS A 100 -39.15 -4.16 7.08
C HIS A 100 -38.42 -5.13 6.16
N TRP A 101 -37.34 -4.66 5.54
CA TRP A 101 -36.54 -5.50 4.66
C TRP A 101 -35.61 -6.40 5.47
N PRO A 102 -35.35 -7.64 5.02
CA PRO A 102 -34.35 -8.50 5.63
C PRO A 102 -32.97 -7.84 5.50
N TRP A 103 -32.11 -8.04 6.51
CA TRP A 103 -30.81 -7.38 6.57
C TRP A 103 -29.94 -7.54 5.31
N PRO A 104 -29.94 -8.67 4.56
CA PRO A 104 -29.14 -8.78 3.35
C PRO A 104 -29.62 -7.83 2.26
N MET A 105 -30.94 -7.58 2.14
CA MET A 105 -31.47 -6.63 1.16
C MET A 105 -31.10 -5.19 1.53
N VAL A 106 -31.14 -4.83 2.83
CA VAL A 106 -30.69 -3.51 3.30
C VAL A 106 -29.20 -3.31 3.02
N TRP A 107 -28.39 -4.33 3.28
CA TRP A 107 -26.95 -4.33 3.03
C TRP A 107 -26.63 -4.19 1.54
N LEU A 108 -27.28 -4.98 0.68
CA LEU A 108 -27.14 -4.89 -0.78
C LEU A 108 -27.62 -3.55 -1.34
N LEU A 109 -28.73 -3.01 -0.83
CA LEU A 109 -29.22 -1.69 -1.24
C LEU A 109 -28.22 -0.59 -0.88
N ALA A 110 -27.62 -0.66 0.31
CA ALA A 110 -26.60 0.29 0.73
C ALA A 110 -25.32 0.18 -0.13
N MET A 111 -24.92 -1.04 -0.50
CA MET A 111 -23.85 -1.26 -1.49
C MET A 111 -24.20 -0.63 -2.83
N ALA A 112 -25.38 -0.91 -3.37
CA ALA A 112 -25.84 -0.38 -4.65
C ALA A 112 -25.87 1.15 -4.64
N ALA A 113 -26.37 1.78 -3.58
CA ALA A 113 -26.40 3.24 -3.46
C ALA A 113 -25.00 3.86 -3.47
N VAL A 114 -24.03 3.25 -2.76
CA VAL A 114 -22.63 3.71 -2.79
C VAL A 114 -22.05 3.57 -4.19
N LEU A 115 -22.27 2.44 -4.87
CA LEU A 115 -21.72 2.19 -6.20
C LEU A 115 -22.35 3.02 -7.32
N LEU A 116 -23.62 3.41 -7.16
CA LEU A 116 -24.28 4.32 -8.09
C LEU A 116 -23.69 5.73 -8.03
N LEU A 117 -23.23 6.16 -6.85
CA LEU A 117 -22.63 7.49 -6.65
C LEU A 117 -21.12 7.49 -6.90
N ASP A 118 -20.43 6.42 -6.50
CA ASP A 118 -19.00 6.22 -6.72
C ASP A 118 -18.74 4.79 -7.23
N PRO A 119 -18.77 4.56 -8.56
CA PRO A 119 -18.49 3.24 -9.13
C PRO A 119 -17.05 2.78 -8.87
N TRP A 120 -16.14 3.73 -8.61
CA TRP A 120 -14.73 3.45 -8.33
C TRP A 120 -14.50 2.92 -6.91
N ALA A 121 -15.51 3.00 -6.04
CA ALA A 121 -15.43 2.48 -4.68
C ALA A 121 -15.07 0.97 -4.66
N LEU A 122 -15.46 0.19 -5.68
CA LEU A 122 -15.07 -1.23 -5.81
C LEU A 122 -13.56 -1.47 -5.84
N LEU A 123 -12.79 -0.49 -6.30
CA LEU A 123 -11.32 -0.59 -6.37
C LEU A 123 -10.64 -0.22 -5.06
N GLN A 124 -11.38 0.35 -4.12
CA GLN A 124 -10.84 0.80 -2.85
C GLN A 124 -10.92 -0.34 -1.82
N ALA A 125 -9.79 -0.67 -1.20
CA ALA A 125 -9.72 -1.63 -0.09
C ALA A 125 -10.73 -1.31 1.02
N GLY A 126 -10.92 -0.01 1.33
CA GLY A 126 -11.86 0.44 2.35
C GLY A 126 -13.32 0.11 2.07
N PHE A 127 -13.74 -0.04 0.81
CA PHE A 127 -15.10 -0.48 0.48
C PHE A 127 -15.33 -1.91 0.97
N TRP A 128 -14.44 -2.83 0.58
CA TRP A 128 -14.54 -4.25 0.93
C TRP A 128 -14.43 -4.47 2.42
N LEU A 129 -13.45 -3.86 3.09
CA LEU A 129 -13.31 -3.96 4.55
C LEU A 129 -14.57 -3.50 5.28
N SER A 130 -15.21 -2.40 4.83
CA SER A 130 -16.43 -1.88 5.47
C SER A 130 -17.63 -2.81 5.26
N PHE A 131 -17.93 -3.17 4.01
CA PHE A 131 -19.14 -3.94 3.70
C PHE A 131 -19.05 -5.38 4.17
N VAL A 132 -17.87 -6.00 4.09
CA VAL A 132 -17.64 -7.35 4.64
C VAL A 132 -17.81 -7.32 6.16
N ALA A 133 -17.20 -6.36 6.88
CA ALA A 133 -17.36 -6.21 8.32
C ALA A 133 -18.83 -6.06 8.74
N VAL A 134 -19.57 -5.14 8.10
CA VAL A 134 -20.99 -4.90 8.39
C VAL A 134 -21.85 -6.13 8.08
N GLY A 135 -21.58 -6.83 6.97
CA GLY A 135 -22.27 -8.07 6.61
C GLY A 135 -22.05 -9.17 7.64
N ILE A 136 -20.81 -9.37 8.10
CA ILE A 136 -20.47 -10.35 9.14
C ILE A 136 -21.15 -10.00 10.47
N LEU A 137 -21.16 -8.73 10.87
CA LEU A 137 -21.84 -8.29 12.10
C LEU A 137 -23.34 -8.60 12.04
N PHE A 138 -24.01 -8.35 10.92
CA PHE A 138 -25.42 -8.71 10.75
C PHE A 138 -25.66 -10.22 10.73
N ALA A 139 -24.80 -10.99 10.05
CA ALA A 139 -24.92 -12.45 9.97
C ALA A 139 -24.65 -13.15 11.33
N THR A 140 -23.74 -12.61 12.13
CA THR A 140 -23.32 -13.22 13.40
C THR A 140 -24.11 -12.72 14.62
N ASP A 141 -24.87 -11.63 14.50
CA ASP A 141 -25.79 -11.17 15.56
C ASP A 141 -27.13 -10.57 15.04
N PRO A 142 -27.95 -11.36 14.32
CA PRO A 142 -29.21 -10.88 13.72
C PRO A 142 -30.29 -10.46 14.75
N GLY A 143 -30.10 -10.74 16.05
CA GLY A 143 -31.11 -10.58 17.11
C GLY A 143 -30.81 -9.51 18.17
N ARG A 144 -29.75 -8.71 18.01
CA ARG A 144 -29.27 -7.76 19.05
C ARG A 144 -30.33 -6.74 19.50
N ARG A 145 -31.22 -6.31 18.59
CA ARG A 145 -32.32 -5.39 18.91
C ARG A 145 -33.38 -5.95 19.86
N GLN A 146 -33.67 -7.26 19.79
CA GLN A 146 -34.64 -7.90 20.71
C GLN A 146 -34.06 -8.10 22.11
N ARG A 147 -32.74 -8.28 22.25
CA ARG A 147 -32.08 -8.47 23.55
C ARG A 147 -31.74 -7.16 24.27
N ALA A 148 -31.46 -6.08 23.55
CA ALA A 148 -31.18 -4.76 24.14
C ALA A 148 -32.45 -4.06 24.69
N GLN A 149 -33.64 -4.46 24.25
CA GLN A 149 -34.92 -3.96 24.76
C GLN A 149 -35.40 -4.65 26.03
N ALA A 150 -34.81 -5.78 26.41
CA ALA A 150 -35.02 -6.35 27.74
C ALA A 150 -34.17 -5.55 28.73
N GLU A 151 -34.80 -4.84 29.67
CA GLU A 151 -34.08 -4.21 30.78
C GLU A 151 -33.26 -5.28 31.52
N ASP A 152 -31.94 -5.24 31.39
CA ASP A 152 -31.06 -6.22 32.04
C ASP A 152 -31.03 -5.92 33.55
N LEU A 153 -31.98 -6.43 34.33
CA LEU A 153 -32.15 -6.18 35.78
C LEU A 153 -30.96 -6.59 36.68
N ARG A 154 -29.84 -7.03 36.11
CA ARG A 154 -28.66 -7.52 36.85
C ARG A 154 -27.81 -6.38 37.46
N PRO A 155 -27.01 -6.67 38.49
CA PRO A 155 -26.13 -5.67 39.12
C PRO A 155 -25.09 -5.08 38.14
N TRP A 156 -24.71 -3.81 38.34
CA TRP A 156 -23.71 -3.08 37.56
C TRP A 156 -22.46 -3.89 37.16
N PRO A 157 -21.76 -4.60 38.08
CA PRO A 157 -20.55 -5.35 37.70
C PRO A 157 -20.84 -6.46 36.69
N ARG A 158 -22.00 -7.12 36.76
CA ARG A 158 -22.42 -8.17 35.83
C ARG A 158 -22.93 -7.64 34.49
N ARG A 159 -23.35 -6.37 34.43
CA ARG A 159 -23.66 -5.66 33.18
C ARG A 159 -22.38 -5.24 32.47
N ALA A 160 -21.45 -4.62 33.20
CA ALA A 160 -20.14 -4.20 32.67
C ALA A 160 -19.35 -5.39 32.13
N ALA A 161 -19.28 -6.49 32.88
CA ALA A 161 -18.60 -7.72 32.42
C ALA A 161 -19.21 -8.28 31.12
N ARG A 162 -20.55 -8.28 30.99
CA ARG A 162 -21.20 -8.73 29.73
C ARG A 162 -20.97 -7.77 28.58
N ALA A 163 -20.94 -6.46 28.82
CA ALA A 163 -20.60 -5.47 27.81
C ALA A 163 -19.18 -5.70 27.28
N VAL A 164 -18.20 -5.90 28.17
CA VAL A 164 -16.81 -6.22 27.79
C VAL A 164 -16.74 -7.52 27.00
N VAL A 165 -17.39 -8.60 27.46
CA VAL A 165 -17.42 -9.87 26.72
C VAL A 165 -18.06 -9.71 25.33
N SER A 166 -19.12 -8.90 25.22
CA SER A 166 -19.75 -8.63 23.92
C SER A 166 -18.81 -7.86 22.98
N LEU A 167 -18.08 -6.87 23.50
CA LEU A 167 -17.11 -6.10 22.73
C LEU A 167 -15.96 -7.00 22.25
N VAL A 168 -15.39 -7.82 23.14
CA VAL A 168 -14.32 -8.77 22.80
C VAL A 168 -14.80 -9.77 21.75
N ARG A 169 -16.02 -10.29 21.88
CA ARG A 169 -16.60 -11.22 20.90
C ARG A 169 -16.79 -10.56 19.53
N GLU A 170 -17.34 -9.35 19.48
CA GLU A 170 -17.57 -8.61 18.23
C GLU A 170 -16.25 -8.26 17.54
N GLN A 171 -15.28 -7.75 18.29
CA GLN A 171 -13.93 -7.48 17.78
C GLN A 171 -13.28 -8.76 17.27
N GLY A 172 -13.31 -9.86 18.04
CA GLY A 172 -12.73 -11.13 17.63
C GLY A 172 -13.35 -11.69 16.35
N VAL A 173 -14.67 -11.62 16.21
CA VAL A 173 -15.39 -12.04 14.99
C VAL A 173 -14.95 -11.21 13.78
N VAL A 174 -14.92 -9.88 13.91
CA VAL A 174 -14.51 -9.00 12.81
C VAL A 174 -13.03 -9.21 12.47
N THR A 175 -12.15 -9.32 13.47
CA THR A 175 -10.72 -9.56 13.28
C THR A 175 -10.47 -10.86 12.51
N VAL A 176 -11.06 -11.98 12.93
CA VAL A 176 -10.86 -13.29 12.26
C VAL A 176 -11.39 -13.26 10.82
N ALA A 177 -12.55 -12.67 10.62
CA ALA A 177 -13.18 -12.68 9.30
C ALA A 177 -12.54 -11.71 8.31
N LEU A 178 -12.01 -10.58 8.79
CA LEU A 178 -11.26 -9.64 7.96
C LEU A 178 -9.79 -10.01 7.79
N ALA A 179 -9.20 -10.86 8.64
CA ALA A 179 -7.80 -11.27 8.56
C ALA A 179 -7.35 -11.69 7.14
N PRO A 180 -8.02 -12.63 6.45
CA PRO A 180 -7.63 -13.00 5.08
C PRO A 180 -7.77 -11.84 4.10
N LEU A 181 -8.78 -10.99 4.27
CA LEU A 181 -8.99 -9.83 3.42
C LEU A 181 -7.90 -8.76 3.62
N THR A 182 -7.42 -8.56 4.86
CA THR A 182 -6.30 -7.66 5.14
C THR A 182 -4.96 -8.20 4.63
N LEU A 183 -4.73 -9.51 4.75
CA LEU A 183 -3.55 -10.17 4.16
C LEU A 183 -3.57 -10.01 2.63
N LEU A 184 -4.73 -10.20 2.00
CA LEU A 184 -4.89 -10.06 0.57
C LEU A 184 -4.67 -8.63 0.05
N LEU A 185 -5.25 -7.64 0.74
CA LEU A 185 -5.22 -6.26 0.28
C LEU A 185 -3.92 -5.53 0.63
N PHE A 186 -3.24 -5.94 1.70
CA PHE A 186 -2.09 -5.20 2.24
C PHE A 186 -0.83 -6.04 2.45
N GLY A 187 -0.87 -7.37 2.27
CA GLY A 187 0.26 -8.26 2.57
C GLY A 187 0.61 -8.32 4.05
N GLN A 188 -0.29 -7.87 4.94
CA GLN A 188 -0.02 -7.79 6.37
C GLN A 188 -1.30 -8.00 7.19
N PHE A 189 -1.14 -8.56 8.39
CA PHE A 189 -2.18 -8.69 9.40
C PHE A 189 -1.62 -8.39 10.79
N SER A 190 -2.31 -7.56 11.56
CA SER A 190 -1.90 -7.25 12.93
C SER A 190 -2.39 -8.32 13.89
N VAL A 191 -1.47 -9.08 14.47
CA VAL A 191 -1.76 -10.12 15.47
C VAL A 191 -2.20 -9.48 16.79
N VAL A 192 -1.54 -8.38 17.18
CA VAL A 192 -1.93 -7.59 18.36
C VAL A 192 -3.17 -6.72 18.11
N GLY A 193 -3.68 -6.70 16.87
CA GLY A 193 -4.77 -5.83 16.45
C GLY A 193 -6.03 -5.97 17.28
N LEU A 194 -6.37 -7.17 17.77
CA LEU A 194 -7.51 -7.37 18.66
C LEU A 194 -7.32 -6.60 19.99
N ALA A 195 -6.16 -6.78 20.63
CA ALA A 195 -5.84 -6.12 21.90
C ALA A 195 -5.70 -4.60 21.72
N ALA A 196 -5.02 -4.17 20.66
CA ALA A 196 -4.85 -2.77 20.32
C ALA A 196 -6.21 -2.09 20.08
N ASN A 197 -7.12 -2.71 19.32
CA ASN A 197 -8.44 -2.15 19.04
C ASN A 197 -9.39 -2.15 20.26
N LEU A 198 -9.23 -3.08 21.21
CA LEU A 198 -9.97 -3.05 22.46
C LEU A 198 -9.65 -1.81 23.31
N VAL A 199 -8.44 -1.28 23.20
CA VAL A 199 -8.03 -0.03 23.86
C VAL A 199 -8.32 1.18 22.98
N ALA A 200 -7.87 1.15 21.73
CA ALA A 200 -7.88 2.29 20.84
C ALA A 200 -9.30 2.74 20.44
N ILE A 201 -10.23 1.81 20.19
CA ILE A 201 -11.59 2.19 19.77
C ILE A 201 -12.31 2.96 20.88
N PRO A 202 -12.45 2.46 22.12
CA PRO A 202 -13.05 3.24 23.19
C PRO A 202 -12.31 4.55 23.47
N TRP A 203 -10.98 4.55 23.39
CA TRP A 203 -10.17 5.74 23.65
C TRP A 203 -10.42 6.85 22.62
N VAL A 204 -10.37 6.51 21.33
CA VAL A 204 -10.60 7.49 20.26
C VAL A 204 -12.07 7.93 20.26
N THR A 205 -13.01 7.00 20.42
CA THR A 205 -14.45 7.29 20.33
C THR A 205 -15.00 8.06 21.53
N LEU A 206 -14.58 7.74 22.76
CA LEU A 206 -15.16 8.30 23.99
C LEU A 206 -14.36 9.45 24.59
N LEU A 207 -13.06 9.53 24.28
CA LEU A 207 -12.17 10.56 24.84
C LEU A 207 -11.68 11.53 23.75
N VAL A 208 -10.93 11.05 22.77
CA VAL A 208 -10.30 11.93 21.77
C VAL A 208 -11.33 12.69 20.92
N THR A 209 -12.29 11.98 20.33
CA THR A 209 -13.27 12.60 19.41
C THR A 209 -14.14 13.65 20.12
N PRO A 210 -14.70 13.39 21.32
CA PRO A 210 -15.46 14.42 22.04
C PRO A 210 -14.61 15.62 22.45
N LEU A 211 -13.39 15.41 22.95
CA LEU A 211 -12.49 16.52 23.31
C LEU A 211 -12.13 17.38 22.10
N ALA A 212 -11.84 16.74 20.96
CA ALA A 212 -11.53 17.45 19.71
C ALA A 212 -12.72 18.29 19.22
N LEU A 213 -13.95 17.77 19.32
CA LEU A 213 -15.17 18.50 18.98
C LEU A 213 -15.47 19.64 19.95
N LEU A 214 -15.35 19.41 21.26
CA LEU A 214 -15.55 20.44 22.27
C LEU A 214 -14.47 21.53 22.17
N GLY A 215 -13.28 21.21 21.66
CA GLY A 215 -12.22 22.16 21.36
C GLY A 215 -12.64 23.30 20.41
N VAL A 216 -13.63 23.05 19.54
CA VAL A 216 -14.23 24.10 18.70
C VAL A 216 -14.89 25.20 19.54
N ALA A 217 -15.48 24.83 20.68
CA ALA A 217 -16.09 25.77 21.62
C ALA A 217 -15.09 26.25 22.69
N VAL A 218 -14.15 25.39 23.11
CA VAL A 218 -13.22 25.62 24.22
C VAL A 218 -11.81 25.17 23.79
N SER A 219 -11.04 26.10 23.21
CA SER A 219 -9.76 25.77 22.55
C SER A 219 -8.75 24.95 23.38
N PRO A 220 -8.58 25.12 24.71
CA PRO A 220 -7.66 24.28 25.50
C PRO A 220 -7.97 22.78 25.46
N LEU A 221 -9.20 22.38 25.10
CA LEU A 221 -9.54 20.97 24.96
C LEU A 221 -8.85 20.31 23.77
N TRP A 222 -8.35 21.07 22.79
CA TRP A 222 -7.49 20.52 21.75
C TRP A 222 -6.15 20.04 22.29
N ASP A 223 -5.56 20.75 23.25
CA ASP A 223 -4.31 20.32 23.91
C ASP A 223 -4.54 19.03 24.71
N VAL A 224 -5.66 18.96 25.44
CA VAL A 224 -6.06 17.74 26.17
C VAL A 224 -6.30 16.57 25.20
N ALA A 225 -6.95 16.82 24.06
CA ALA A 225 -7.12 15.82 23.01
C ALA A 225 -5.77 15.34 22.46
N ALA A 226 -4.82 16.27 22.25
CA ALA A 226 -3.47 15.94 21.79
C ALA A 226 -2.72 15.08 22.80
N TRP A 227 -2.78 15.40 24.10
CA TRP A 227 -2.21 14.55 25.16
C TRP A 227 -2.85 13.17 25.20
N ALA A 228 -4.17 13.09 25.01
CA ALA A 228 -4.86 11.80 24.94
C ALA A 228 -4.39 10.96 23.75
N VAL A 229 -4.12 11.58 22.59
CA VAL A 229 -3.53 10.89 21.43
C VAL A 229 -2.10 10.43 21.74
N GLN A 230 -1.26 11.27 22.36
CA GLN A 230 0.11 10.89 22.73
C GLN A 230 0.14 9.72 23.72
N ALA A 231 -0.73 9.73 24.73
CA ALA A 231 -0.87 8.64 25.69
C ALA A 231 -1.30 7.33 25.01
N MET A 232 -2.24 7.41 24.06
CA MET A 232 -2.63 6.25 23.25
C MET A 232 -1.47 5.74 22.38
N SER A 233 -0.75 6.65 21.71
CA SER A 233 0.40 6.29 20.88
C SER A 233 1.48 5.57 21.69
N PHE A 234 1.74 5.96 22.93
CA PHE A 234 2.66 5.26 23.83
C PHE A 234 2.24 3.80 24.07
N VAL A 235 0.94 3.56 24.34
CA VAL A 235 0.40 2.20 24.50
C VAL A 235 0.52 1.40 23.21
N LEU A 236 0.24 2.01 22.06
CA LEU A 236 0.39 1.35 20.77
C LEU A 236 1.85 1.02 20.44
N GLN A 237 2.80 1.90 20.78
CA GLN A 237 4.22 1.67 20.57
C GLN A 237 4.70 0.44 21.34
N TRP A 238 4.21 0.26 22.57
CA TRP A 238 4.49 -0.94 23.35
C TRP A 238 4.01 -2.23 22.67
N PHE A 239 2.81 -2.22 22.06
CA PHE A 239 2.34 -3.35 21.25
C PHE A 239 3.18 -3.56 19.99
N ALA A 240 3.61 -2.48 19.33
CA ALA A 240 4.37 -2.55 18.08
C ALA A 240 5.79 -3.09 18.26
N GLN A 241 6.36 -3.00 19.46
CA GLN A 241 7.68 -3.56 19.78
C GLN A 241 7.70 -5.10 19.81
N TRP A 242 6.55 -5.77 19.82
CA TRP A 242 6.51 -7.22 19.87
C TRP A 242 6.93 -7.83 18.51
N PRO A 243 7.82 -8.84 18.48
CA PRO A 243 8.30 -9.42 17.23
C PRO A 243 7.20 -9.96 16.31
N TRP A 244 6.07 -10.35 16.89
CA TRP A 244 4.91 -10.89 16.18
C TRP A 244 3.75 -9.90 16.11
N ALA A 245 3.97 -8.60 16.35
CA ALA A 245 2.91 -7.59 16.35
C ALA A 245 2.12 -7.59 15.04
N ALA A 246 2.83 -7.73 13.92
CA ALA A 246 2.25 -7.94 12.61
C ALA A 246 2.88 -9.16 11.93
N LEU A 247 2.03 -9.92 11.24
CA LEU A 247 2.42 -10.97 10.33
C LEU A 247 2.45 -10.39 8.92
N PHE A 248 3.62 -10.41 8.28
CA PHE A 248 3.77 -10.06 6.87
C PHE A 248 3.76 -11.32 6.02
N ARG A 249 2.97 -11.30 4.95
CA ARG A 249 2.90 -12.39 3.98
C ARG A 249 2.84 -11.84 2.56
N PRO A 250 3.40 -12.58 1.58
CA PRO A 250 3.28 -12.21 0.18
C PRO A 250 1.81 -12.13 -0.24
N VAL A 251 1.52 -11.28 -1.23
CA VAL A 251 0.17 -11.17 -1.77
C VAL A 251 -0.14 -12.42 -2.58
N ALA A 252 -1.05 -13.24 -2.06
CA ALA A 252 -1.48 -14.46 -2.71
C ALA A 252 -2.31 -14.16 -3.98
N PRO A 253 -2.18 -14.97 -5.04
CA PRO A 253 -3.03 -14.84 -6.23
C PRO A 253 -4.51 -15.05 -5.86
N TRP A 254 -5.40 -14.47 -6.67
CA TRP A 254 -6.85 -14.51 -6.40
C TRP A 254 -7.41 -15.93 -6.23
N THR A 255 -6.79 -16.91 -6.90
CA THR A 255 -7.13 -18.33 -6.81
C THR A 255 -6.96 -18.91 -5.40
N LEU A 256 -6.01 -18.40 -4.61
CA LEU A 256 -5.80 -18.78 -3.20
C LEU A 256 -6.49 -17.81 -2.25
N ALA A 257 -6.55 -16.54 -2.63
CA ALA A 257 -7.11 -15.51 -1.79
C ALA A 257 -8.64 -15.61 -1.62
N LEU A 258 -9.37 -15.94 -2.69
CA LEU A 258 -10.84 -16.05 -2.62
C LEU A 258 -11.28 -17.19 -1.67
N PRO A 259 -10.71 -18.41 -1.77
CA PRO A 259 -10.91 -19.45 -0.76
C PRO A 259 -10.55 -18.99 0.65
N ALA A 260 -9.44 -18.29 0.83
CA ALA A 260 -9.02 -17.80 2.14
C ALA A 260 -10.04 -16.83 2.76
N VAL A 261 -10.58 -15.90 1.98
CA VAL A 261 -11.65 -14.99 2.44
C VAL A 261 -12.90 -15.78 2.85
N LEU A 262 -13.31 -16.77 2.05
CA LEU A 262 -14.42 -17.66 2.39
C LEU A 262 -14.14 -18.47 3.67
N GLY A 263 -12.90 -18.92 3.84
CA GLY A 263 -12.45 -19.63 5.04
C GLY A 263 -12.56 -18.77 6.31
N GLY A 264 -12.13 -17.50 6.23
CA GLY A 264 -12.31 -16.54 7.34
C GLY A 264 -13.78 -16.31 7.70
N VAL A 265 -14.65 -16.22 6.70
CA VAL A 265 -16.11 -16.11 6.92
C VAL A 265 -16.66 -17.40 7.57
N LEU A 266 -16.33 -18.58 7.05
CA LEU A 266 -16.78 -19.86 7.59
C LEU A 266 -16.38 -20.07 9.06
N LEU A 267 -15.19 -19.59 9.45
CA LEU A 267 -14.71 -19.68 10.83
C LEU A 267 -15.60 -18.93 11.84
N VAL A 268 -16.25 -17.85 11.41
CA VAL A 268 -17.06 -16.99 12.31
C VAL A 268 -18.56 -17.23 12.20
N LEU A 269 -19.01 -17.92 11.14
CA LEU A 269 -20.41 -18.29 10.99
C LEU A 269 -20.87 -19.26 12.08
N ARG A 270 -22.17 -19.23 12.36
CA ARG A 270 -22.83 -20.13 13.33
C ARG A 270 -23.06 -21.52 12.71
N ALA A 271 -21.97 -22.20 12.36
CA ALA A 271 -21.97 -23.52 11.75
C ALA A 271 -21.39 -24.59 12.72
N PRO A 272 -21.67 -25.89 12.49
CA PRO A 272 -21.01 -26.97 13.22
C PRO A 272 -19.48 -26.84 13.16
N TRP A 273 -18.78 -27.26 14.21
CA TRP A 273 -17.33 -27.09 14.32
C TRP A 273 -16.56 -27.72 13.13
N VAL A 274 -17.06 -28.82 12.56
CA VAL A 274 -16.48 -29.48 11.38
C VAL A 274 -16.49 -28.54 10.16
N VAL A 275 -17.60 -27.83 9.93
CA VAL A 275 -17.73 -26.85 8.85
C VAL A 275 -16.82 -25.64 9.09
N ARG A 276 -16.69 -25.23 10.36
CA ARG A 276 -15.74 -24.16 10.74
C ARG A 276 -14.30 -24.59 10.49
N LEU A 277 -13.94 -25.85 10.76
CA LEU A 277 -12.60 -26.39 10.52
C LEU A 277 -12.24 -26.40 9.03
N ALA A 278 -13.22 -26.62 8.14
CA ALA A 278 -13.01 -26.45 6.69
C ALA A 278 -12.54 -25.02 6.36
N GLY A 279 -12.90 -24.02 7.15
CA GLY A 279 -12.38 -22.66 7.00
C GLY A 279 -10.87 -22.55 7.21
N VAL A 280 -10.29 -23.34 8.12
CA VAL A 280 -8.82 -23.40 8.30
C VAL A 280 -8.15 -23.99 7.07
N LEU A 281 -8.71 -25.06 6.49
CA LEU A 281 -8.19 -25.68 5.28
C LEU A 281 -8.20 -24.73 4.08
N LEU A 282 -9.22 -23.87 3.97
CA LEU A 282 -9.30 -22.86 2.91
C LEU A 282 -8.33 -21.68 3.12
N LEU A 283 -7.99 -21.35 4.37
CA LEU A 283 -7.01 -20.31 4.69
C LEU A 283 -5.57 -20.78 4.48
N TRP A 284 -5.30 -22.06 4.73
CA TRP A 284 -3.94 -22.61 4.80
C TRP A 284 -3.08 -22.27 3.57
N PRO A 285 -3.52 -22.51 2.31
CA PRO A 285 -2.68 -22.25 1.14
C PRO A 285 -2.28 -20.78 0.97
N ALA A 286 -3.15 -19.84 1.36
CA ALA A 286 -2.85 -18.42 1.23
C ALA A 286 -1.87 -17.93 2.30
N VAL A 287 -1.91 -18.50 3.51
CA VAL A 287 -1.01 -18.14 4.62
C VAL A 287 0.42 -18.62 4.38
N PHE A 288 0.58 -19.75 3.68
CA PHE A 288 1.87 -20.35 3.34
C PHE A 288 2.24 -20.18 1.86
N TYR A 289 1.60 -19.23 1.17
CA TYR A 289 1.93 -18.93 -0.21
C TYR A 289 3.33 -18.29 -0.30
N GLU A 290 4.17 -18.86 -1.14
CA GLU A 290 5.47 -18.31 -1.52
C GLU A 290 5.43 -17.98 -3.02
N PRO A 291 5.70 -16.73 -3.42
CA PRO A 291 5.76 -16.36 -4.82
C PRO A 291 6.82 -17.15 -5.57
N PRO A 292 6.55 -17.54 -6.83
CA PRO A 292 7.51 -18.26 -7.63
C PRO A 292 8.81 -17.45 -7.77
N ARG A 293 9.93 -18.17 -7.73
CA ARG A 293 11.27 -17.66 -8.00
C ARG A 293 11.85 -18.32 -9.26
N PRO A 294 12.82 -17.67 -9.91
CA PRO A 294 13.60 -18.30 -10.98
C PRO A 294 14.19 -19.64 -10.53
N VAL A 295 14.34 -20.57 -11.46
CA VAL A 295 15.10 -21.80 -11.20
C VAL A 295 16.60 -21.49 -11.13
N GLN A 296 17.38 -22.41 -10.57
CA GLN A 296 18.84 -22.26 -10.49
C GLN A 296 19.46 -22.03 -11.88
N GLY A 297 20.42 -21.11 -11.95
CA GLY A 297 21.07 -20.65 -13.20
C GLY A 297 20.23 -19.65 -14.01
N GLN A 298 19.05 -19.26 -13.54
CA GLN A 298 18.20 -18.25 -14.18
C GLN A 298 18.01 -17.05 -13.26
N PHE A 299 17.74 -15.89 -13.87
CA PHE A 299 17.40 -14.68 -13.16
C PHE A 299 16.26 -13.95 -13.86
N GLU A 300 15.59 -13.09 -13.10
CA GLU A 300 14.59 -12.18 -13.65
C GLU A 300 14.90 -10.74 -13.25
N LEU A 301 14.45 -9.83 -14.11
CA LEU A 301 14.59 -8.41 -13.99
C LEU A 301 13.21 -7.80 -14.00
N LEU A 302 12.87 -7.04 -12.96
CA LEU A 302 11.66 -6.25 -12.87
C LEU A 302 12.04 -4.78 -12.76
N ALA A 303 11.91 -4.03 -13.86
CA ALA A 303 12.05 -2.59 -13.84
C ALA A 303 10.75 -1.97 -13.31
N LEU A 304 10.82 -1.33 -12.14
CA LEU A 304 9.66 -0.81 -11.44
C LEU A 304 9.11 0.47 -12.12
N ASP A 305 7.81 0.70 -12.06
CA ASP A 305 7.24 2.01 -12.44
C ASP A 305 7.35 2.98 -11.26
N VAL A 306 8.47 3.70 -11.19
CA VAL A 306 8.76 4.71 -10.15
C VAL A 306 8.61 6.15 -10.67
N GLY A 307 8.00 6.34 -11.84
CA GLY A 307 7.92 7.64 -12.51
C GLY A 307 9.25 8.03 -13.18
N GLN A 308 9.72 9.25 -12.92
CA GLN A 308 11.02 9.71 -13.44
C GLN A 308 12.13 9.28 -12.48
N GLY A 309 12.89 8.27 -12.85
CA GLY A 309 13.98 7.71 -12.05
C GLY A 309 14.16 6.22 -12.30
N SER A 310 15.05 5.59 -11.54
CA SER A 310 15.45 4.19 -11.72
C SER A 310 15.23 3.38 -10.45
N ALA A 311 14.68 2.18 -10.62
CA ALA A 311 14.63 1.13 -9.60
C ALA A 311 14.35 -0.19 -10.30
N VAL A 312 15.24 -1.17 -10.12
CA VAL A 312 15.17 -2.47 -10.79
C VAL A 312 15.38 -3.57 -9.76
N LEU A 313 14.39 -4.45 -9.60
CA LEU A 313 14.50 -5.63 -8.75
C LEU A 313 15.01 -6.80 -9.60
N LEU A 314 16.14 -7.36 -9.20
CA LEU A 314 16.72 -8.58 -9.75
C LEU A 314 16.48 -9.72 -8.78
N ARG A 315 15.97 -10.85 -9.27
CA ARG A 315 15.73 -12.06 -8.47
C ARG A 315 16.45 -13.24 -9.10
N THR A 316 17.09 -14.07 -8.28
CA THR A 316 17.61 -15.39 -8.63
C THR A 316 16.83 -16.46 -7.83
N ALA A 317 17.28 -17.71 -7.86
CA ALA A 317 16.60 -18.79 -7.15
C ALA A 317 16.44 -18.52 -5.64
N HIS A 318 17.44 -17.92 -4.99
CA HIS A 318 17.42 -17.66 -3.55
C HIS A 318 17.77 -16.22 -3.16
N HIS A 319 18.31 -15.42 -4.09
CA HIS A 319 18.81 -14.08 -3.77
C HIS A 319 18.05 -12.98 -4.51
N SER A 320 18.02 -11.79 -3.91
CA SER A 320 17.40 -10.60 -4.49
C SER A 320 18.29 -9.37 -4.36
N LEU A 321 18.44 -8.64 -5.46
CA LEU A 321 19.19 -7.40 -5.54
C LEU A 321 18.28 -6.26 -6.01
N LEU A 322 18.34 -5.13 -5.34
CA LEU A 322 17.73 -3.90 -5.81
C LEU A 322 18.80 -2.99 -6.43
N TYR A 323 18.65 -2.64 -7.70
CA TYR A 323 19.48 -1.66 -8.38
C TYR A 323 18.72 -0.33 -8.48
N ASP A 324 19.26 0.71 -7.84
CA ASP A 324 18.61 2.00 -7.54
C ASP A 324 17.33 1.89 -6.71
N THR A 325 16.92 3.01 -6.12
CA THR A 325 15.83 3.08 -5.13
C THR A 325 14.72 4.06 -5.51
N GLY A 326 14.78 4.61 -6.72
CA GLY A 326 13.83 5.54 -7.29
C GLY A 326 13.85 6.95 -6.68
N PRO A 327 12.95 7.84 -7.16
CA PRO A 327 12.95 9.25 -6.82
C PRO A 327 12.39 9.61 -5.45
N ARG A 328 12.74 10.81 -4.99
CA ARG A 328 11.90 11.58 -4.05
C ARG A 328 10.85 12.35 -4.84
N TYR A 329 9.60 12.32 -4.39
CA TYR A 329 8.48 12.99 -5.05
C TYR A 329 8.23 14.43 -4.59
N GLY A 330 9.06 14.94 -3.66
CA GLY A 330 8.98 16.32 -3.17
C GLY A 330 10.33 16.82 -2.64
N ALA A 331 10.44 18.13 -2.47
CA ALA A 331 11.67 18.79 -2.05
C ALA A 331 11.83 18.85 -0.52
N GLN A 332 10.75 18.62 0.23
CA GLN A 332 10.77 18.62 1.69
C GLN A 332 11.48 17.39 2.23
N PRO A 333 12.13 17.47 3.41
CA PRO A 333 12.79 16.33 4.05
C PRO A 333 11.86 15.13 4.27
N ASP A 334 10.59 15.39 4.57
CA ASP A 334 9.56 14.38 4.83
C ASP A 334 8.72 14.02 3.60
N ALA A 335 9.14 14.48 2.41
CA ALA A 335 8.43 14.16 1.19
C ALA A 335 8.41 12.64 0.94
N ALA A 336 7.31 12.16 0.35
CA ALA A 336 7.21 10.77 -0.07
C ALA A 336 8.30 10.43 -1.09
N ASP A 337 8.81 9.21 -1.01
CA ASP A 337 9.80 8.67 -1.95
C ASP A 337 9.31 7.36 -2.56
N ALA A 338 10.00 6.93 -3.62
CA ALA A 338 9.70 5.68 -4.31
C ALA A 338 9.96 4.44 -3.44
N GLY A 339 10.86 4.54 -2.46
CA GLY A 339 11.09 3.52 -1.44
C GLY A 339 9.80 3.15 -0.73
N ASP A 340 9.16 4.14 -0.09
CA ASP A 340 7.91 3.98 0.66
C ASP A 340 6.71 3.64 -0.24
N ARG A 341 6.62 4.29 -1.40
CA ARG A 341 5.41 4.24 -2.24
C ARG A 341 5.37 3.08 -3.22
N VAL A 342 6.53 2.56 -3.63
CA VAL A 342 6.63 1.57 -4.71
C VAL A 342 7.48 0.38 -4.30
N VAL A 343 8.74 0.62 -3.90
CA VAL A 343 9.73 -0.45 -3.66
C VAL A 343 9.32 -1.33 -2.48
N LEU A 344 9.18 -0.78 -1.27
CA LEU A 344 8.85 -1.59 -0.08
C LEU A 344 7.49 -2.29 -0.19
N PRO A 345 6.41 -1.66 -0.67
CA PRO A 345 5.15 -2.36 -0.93
C PRO A 345 5.30 -3.52 -1.91
N LEU A 346 6.11 -3.35 -2.97
CA LEU A 346 6.37 -4.42 -3.94
C LEU A 346 7.17 -5.57 -3.32
N LEU A 347 8.23 -5.27 -2.56
CA LEU A 347 9.03 -6.30 -1.88
C LEU A 347 8.15 -7.11 -0.93
N ARG A 348 7.31 -6.45 -0.12
CA ARG A 348 6.34 -7.11 0.76
C ARG A 348 5.35 -7.97 -0.03
N ALA A 349 4.83 -7.45 -1.14
CA ALA A 349 3.89 -8.20 -1.99
C ALA A 349 4.53 -9.46 -2.61
N LEU A 350 5.81 -9.40 -2.96
CA LEU A 350 6.58 -10.52 -3.50
C LEU A 350 7.25 -11.40 -2.44
N GLY A 351 7.13 -11.07 -1.14
CA GLY A 351 7.82 -11.80 -0.09
C GLY A 351 9.35 -11.66 -0.14
N GLU A 352 9.84 -10.56 -0.69
CA GLU A 352 11.25 -10.36 -0.97
C GLU A 352 11.98 -9.71 0.20
N ARG A 353 13.10 -10.35 0.57
CA ARG A 353 14.10 -9.82 1.49
C ARG A 353 15.35 -9.57 0.66
N LEU A 354 15.86 -8.34 0.70
CA LEU A 354 17.00 -7.97 -0.13
C LEU A 354 18.30 -8.51 0.47
N ASP A 355 19.13 -9.11 -0.39
CA ASP A 355 20.50 -9.54 -0.08
C ASP A 355 21.50 -8.43 -0.41
N ALA A 356 21.24 -7.67 -1.47
CA ALA A 356 22.03 -6.48 -1.79
C ALA A 356 21.19 -5.33 -2.36
N VAL A 357 21.72 -4.12 -2.18
CA VAL A 357 21.25 -2.90 -2.84
C VAL A 357 22.44 -2.23 -3.50
N VAL A 358 22.31 -1.92 -4.79
CA VAL A 358 23.29 -1.17 -5.56
C VAL A 358 22.67 0.17 -5.93
N VAL A 359 23.20 1.28 -5.44
CA VAL A 359 22.75 2.62 -5.82
C VAL A 359 23.76 3.21 -6.78
N SER A 360 23.35 3.42 -8.04
CA SER A 360 24.24 3.80 -9.13
C SER A 360 24.97 5.12 -8.85
N HIS A 361 24.26 6.16 -8.43
CA HIS A 361 24.82 7.48 -8.11
C HIS A 361 23.90 8.27 -7.17
N SER A 362 24.37 9.44 -6.73
CA SER A 362 23.75 10.19 -5.62
C SER A 362 22.51 11.00 -6.00
N ASP A 363 22.12 11.02 -7.27
CA ASP A 363 21.02 11.87 -7.73
C ASP A 363 19.67 11.39 -7.19
N SER A 364 18.77 12.35 -6.98
CA SER A 364 17.56 12.11 -6.22
C SER A 364 16.61 11.12 -6.86
N ASP A 365 16.68 10.91 -8.18
CA ASP A 365 15.87 9.99 -8.99
C ASP A 365 16.40 8.55 -8.99
N HIS A 366 17.54 8.32 -8.33
CA HIS A 366 18.16 6.99 -8.12
C HIS A 366 18.32 6.67 -6.63
N ALA A 367 18.90 7.59 -5.86
CA ALA A 367 19.16 7.44 -4.42
C ALA A 367 18.00 7.95 -3.54
N GLY A 368 16.91 8.43 -4.14
CA GLY A 368 15.85 9.12 -3.44
C GLY A 368 15.19 8.30 -2.34
N GLY A 369 14.93 7.02 -2.62
CA GLY A 369 14.37 6.05 -1.68
C GLY A 369 15.36 5.32 -0.79
N ALA A 370 16.67 5.60 -0.89
CA ALA A 370 17.71 4.77 -0.29
C ALA A 370 17.62 4.69 1.24
N ALA A 371 17.41 5.82 1.92
CA ALA A 371 17.26 5.85 3.37
C ALA A 371 16.06 5.02 3.86
N THR A 372 14.94 5.10 3.13
CA THR A 372 13.71 4.34 3.41
C THR A 372 13.94 2.84 3.25
N VAL A 373 14.57 2.44 2.14
CA VAL A 373 14.89 1.03 1.89
C VAL A 373 15.91 0.51 2.92
N GLN A 374 16.91 1.31 3.30
CA GLN A 374 17.91 0.92 4.29
C GLN A 374 17.33 0.72 5.69
N ALA A 375 16.36 1.54 6.09
CA ALA A 375 15.70 1.40 7.38
C ALA A 375 14.87 0.09 7.46
N ASP A 376 14.23 -0.32 6.37
CA ASP A 376 13.40 -1.54 6.32
C ASP A 376 14.21 -2.81 6.00
N GLN A 377 15.34 -2.68 5.30
CA GLN A 377 16.22 -3.79 4.87
C GLN A 377 17.66 -3.63 5.41
N PRO A 378 17.85 -3.52 6.74
CA PRO A 378 19.16 -3.24 7.34
C PRO A 378 20.18 -4.38 7.15
N GLN A 379 19.71 -5.60 6.87
CA GLN A 379 20.58 -6.74 6.62
C GLN A 379 21.29 -6.71 5.26
N ALA A 380 20.77 -5.94 4.29
CA ALA A 380 21.22 -6.04 2.91
C ALA A 380 22.66 -5.51 2.79
N ARG A 381 23.45 -6.07 1.87
CA ARG A 381 24.75 -5.50 1.49
C ARG A 381 24.53 -4.27 0.63
N TRP A 382 25.07 -3.13 1.04
CA TRP A 382 24.96 -1.88 0.28
C TRP A 382 26.21 -1.62 -0.54
N LEU A 383 26.02 -1.30 -1.82
CA LEU A 383 27.04 -0.78 -2.73
C LEU A 383 26.55 0.53 -3.34
N SER A 384 27.37 1.56 -3.37
CA SER A 384 27.07 2.79 -4.10
C SER A 384 28.33 3.47 -4.62
N SER A 385 28.19 4.41 -5.54
CA SER A 385 29.35 5.14 -6.08
C SER A 385 29.80 6.32 -5.22
N PHE A 386 29.10 6.59 -4.11
CA PHE A 386 29.30 7.78 -3.29
C PHE A 386 29.40 7.47 -1.79
N ASP A 387 29.45 6.18 -1.40
CA ASP A 387 29.62 5.81 0.01
C ASP A 387 31.02 6.21 0.53
N ALA A 388 31.05 6.74 1.75
CA ALA A 388 32.29 7.07 2.42
C ALA A 388 33.08 5.81 2.81
N ASP A 389 32.41 4.69 3.09
CA ASP A 389 33.05 3.42 3.41
C ASP A 389 33.54 2.71 2.12
N PRO A 390 34.85 2.48 1.93
CA PRO A 390 35.37 1.75 0.77
C PRO A 390 34.76 0.37 0.58
N ALA A 391 34.36 -0.32 1.65
CA ALA A 391 33.72 -1.65 1.56
C ALA A 391 32.31 -1.60 0.92
N ARG A 392 31.69 -0.42 0.96
CA ARG A 392 30.38 -0.12 0.37
C ARG A 392 30.47 0.64 -0.94
N ARG A 393 31.67 0.87 -1.48
CA ARG A 393 31.83 1.46 -2.80
C ARG A 393 31.66 0.42 -3.89
N CYS A 394 30.91 0.77 -4.93
CA CYS A 394 30.97 0.03 -6.17
C CYS A 394 32.28 0.38 -6.88
N VAL A 395 33.08 -0.64 -7.19
CA VAL A 395 34.38 -0.46 -7.86
C VAL A 395 34.52 -1.51 -8.95
N ALA A 396 34.96 -1.09 -10.13
CA ALA A 396 35.17 -1.94 -11.28
C ALA A 396 36.03 -3.17 -10.92
N GLY A 397 35.58 -4.34 -11.35
CA GLY A 397 36.23 -5.63 -11.06
C GLY A 397 35.67 -6.35 -9.84
N GLN A 398 34.83 -5.71 -9.01
CA GLN A 398 34.05 -6.43 -8.00
C GLN A 398 33.11 -7.43 -8.68
N ARG A 399 33.20 -8.69 -8.25
CA ARG A 399 32.41 -9.81 -8.80
C ARG A 399 31.86 -10.68 -7.69
N TRP A 400 30.66 -11.21 -7.89
CA TRP A 400 30.09 -12.26 -7.05
C TRP A 400 29.16 -13.13 -7.90
N GLN A 401 28.85 -14.32 -7.40
CA GLN A 401 27.96 -15.25 -8.06
C GLN A 401 26.89 -15.71 -7.09
N TRP A 402 25.63 -15.71 -7.53
CA TRP A 402 24.49 -16.24 -6.80
C TRP A 402 23.70 -17.20 -7.68
N ASP A 403 23.45 -18.40 -7.18
CA ASP A 403 22.60 -19.40 -7.85
C ASP A 403 23.00 -19.67 -9.32
N GLY A 404 24.29 -19.56 -9.66
CA GLY A 404 24.78 -19.71 -11.05
C GLY A 404 24.62 -18.47 -11.93
N VAL A 405 24.36 -17.31 -11.34
CA VAL A 405 24.26 -16.00 -12.00
C VAL A 405 25.40 -15.11 -11.52
N ASP A 406 26.21 -14.63 -12.46
CA ASP A 406 27.35 -13.76 -12.23
C ASP A 406 26.94 -12.29 -12.22
N PHE A 407 27.44 -11.57 -11.23
CA PHE A 407 27.28 -10.14 -11.08
C PHE A 407 28.66 -9.49 -11.11
N GLU A 408 28.81 -8.42 -11.90
CA GLU A 408 30.07 -7.71 -12.05
C GLU A 408 29.85 -6.20 -12.10
N VAL A 409 30.56 -5.47 -11.24
CA VAL A 409 30.66 -4.01 -11.34
C VAL A 409 31.70 -3.66 -12.41
N LEU A 410 31.30 -2.88 -13.40
CA LEU A 410 32.13 -2.47 -14.54
C LEU A 410 32.72 -1.07 -14.36
N HIS A 411 32.08 -0.24 -13.55
CA HIS A 411 32.37 1.18 -13.35
C HIS A 411 31.82 1.61 -11.99
N PRO A 412 32.40 2.58 -11.26
CA PRO A 412 33.61 3.37 -11.56
C PRO A 412 34.94 2.64 -11.38
N GLN A 413 36.01 3.18 -11.96
CA GLN A 413 37.37 2.69 -11.74
C GLN A 413 37.91 3.14 -10.38
N PRO A 414 38.86 2.42 -9.76
CA PRO A 414 39.50 2.87 -8.52
C PRO A 414 40.07 4.29 -8.59
N GLY A 415 40.60 4.68 -9.76
CA GLY A 415 41.18 6.01 -10.00
C GLY A 415 40.18 7.16 -10.11
N ASP A 416 38.90 6.85 -10.28
CA ASP A 416 37.81 7.84 -10.32
C ASP A 416 37.43 8.33 -8.92
N TYR A 417 37.93 7.68 -7.87
CA TYR A 417 37.81 8.11 -6.48
C TYR A 417 38.99 8.96 -6.06
N ALA A 418 38.72 10.01 -5.29
CA ALA A 418 39.74 10.75 -4.55
C ALA A 418 40.21 9.95 -3.32
N GLU A 419 41.34 10.35 -2.72
CA GLU A 419 41.89 9.69 -1.53
C GLU A 419 40.93 9.73 -0.34
N ASN A 420 40.13 10.80 -0.23
CA ASN A 420 39.07 10.93 0.76
C ASN A 420 37.79 10.13 0.42
N GLY A 421 37.78 9.45 -0.73
CA GLY A 421 36.67 8.61 -1.17
C GLY A 421 35.58 9.28 -1.97
N GLN A 422 35.66 10.60 -2.17
CA GLN A 422 34.68 11.30 -3.01
C GLN A 422 34.92 10.97 -4.49
N GLY A 423 33.85 10.94 -5.28
CA GLY A 423 33.95 10.83 -6.73
C GLY A 423 34.65 12.06 -7.32
N ARG A 424 35.59 11.83 -8.25
CA ARG A 424 36.28 12.89 -9.02
C ARG A 424 35.49 13.33 -10.26
N LEU A 425 34.50 12.54 -10.65
CA LEU A 425 33.65 12.79 -11.81
C LEU A 425 32.30 13.38 -11.36
N SER A 426 31.48 13.79 -12.33
CA SER A 426 30.09 14.16 -12.04
C SER A 426 29.31 12.97 -11.47
N SER A 427 28.22 13.23 -10.74
CA SER A 427 27.37 12.19 -10.14
C SER A 427 26.95 11.13 -11.17
N ASN A 428 26.43 11.57 -12.32
CA ASN A 428 26.07 10.71 -13.45
C ASN A 428 27.25 9.88 -13.97
N ALA A 429 28.41 10.53 -14.18
CA ALA A 429 29.61 9.85 -14.64
C ALA A 429 30.10 8.82 -13.62
N MET A 430 29.86 9.02 -12.32
CA MET A 430 30.16 8.06 -11.26
C MET A 430 29.18 6.88 -11.19
N SER A 431 28.22 6.74 -12.11
CA SER A 431 27.23 5.64 -12.05
C SER A 431 27.87 4.25 -11.91
N CYS A 432 27.40 3.47 -10.93
CA CYS A 432 27.76 2.06 -10.77
C CYS A 432 27.17 1.26 -11.93
N VAL A 433 28.00 0.88 -12.90
CA VAL A 433 27.53 0.03 -14.00
C VAL A 433 27.58 -1.43 -13.55
N LEU A 434 26.43 -2.10 -13.55
CA LEU A 434 26.30 -3.50 -13.14
C LEU A 434 25.97 -4.38 -14.35
N ARG A 435 26.75 -5.44 -14.54
CA ARG A 435 26.46 -6.53 -15.46
C ARG A 435 25.96 -7.74 -14.67
N VAL A 436 24.85 -8.32 -15.11
CA VAL A 436 24.28 -9.56 -14.57
C VAL A 436 24.21 -10.57 -15.69
N SER A 437 24.68 -11.80 -15.49
CA SER A 437 24.74 -12.80 -16.56
C SER A 437 24.62 -14.22 -16.03
N ASN A 438 23.93 -15.09 -16.77
CA ASN A 438 23.99 -16.54 -16.54
C ASN A 438 24.80 -17.27 -17.63
N GLY A 439 25.65 -16.55 -18.35
CA GLY A 439 26.46 -17.05 -19.46
C GLY A 439 25.72 -17.10 -20.81
N ALA A 440 24.41 -17.35 -20.82
CA ALA A 440 23.59 -17.35 -22.04
C ALA A 440 22.92 -15.99 -22.29
N HIS A 441 22.41 -15.36 -21.23
CA HIS A 441 21.73 -14.08 -21.25
C HIS A 441 22.34 -13.14 -20.23
N SER A 442 22.27 -11.84 -20.53
CA SER A 442 22.85 -10.80 -19.70
C SER A 442 21.97 -9.56 -19.63
N ALA A 443 22.00 -8.89 -18.48
CA ALA A 443 21.44 -7.56 -18.28
C ALA A 443 22.57 -6.56 -18.01
N TRP A 444 22.47 -5.38 -18.62
CA TRP A 444 23.40 -4.27 -18.42
C TRP A 444 22.65 -3.08 -17.82
N LEU A 445 23.03 -2.69 -16.60
CA LEU A 445 22.40 -1.63 -15.81
C LEU A 445 23.40 -0.49 -15.64
N GLY A 446 23.20 0.60 -16.39
CA GLY A 446 24.18 1.67 -16.53
C GLY A 446 24.02 2.86 -15.58
N GLY A 447 22.89 2.95 -14.87
CA GLY A 447 22.50 4.20 -14.20
C GLY A 447 22.44 5.34 -15.21
N ASP A 448 23.03 6.48 -14.85
CA ASP A 448 23.04 7.68 -15.70
C ASP A 448 24.40 7.95 -16.33
N ILE A 449 25.22 6.91 -16.51
CA ILE A 449 26.55 7.02 -17.10
C ILE A 449 26.52 7.81 -18.42
N ASP A 450 27.44 8.77 -18.56
CA ASP A 450 27.47 9.67 -19.71
C ASP A 450 28.08 9.01 -20.96
N ALA A 451 27.81 9.57 -22.15
CA ALA A 451 28.32 9.05 -23.41
C ALA A 451 29.85 8.87 -23.46
N ALA A 452 30.63 9.72 -22.78
CA ALA A 452 32.09 9.60 -22.80
C ALA A 452 32.56 8.35 -22.05
N HIS A 453 31.92 8.05 -20.92
CA HIS A 453 32.20 6.87 -20.11
C HIS A 453 31.58 5.60 -20.71
N GLU A 454 30.42 5.70 -21.37
CA GLU A 454 29.86 4.63 -22.20
C GLU A 454 30.86 4.19 -23.29
N VAL A 455 31.41 5.15 -24.05
CA VAL A 455 32.42 4.87 -25.09
C VAL A 455 33.67 4.24 -24.48
N ARG A 456 34.15 4.75 -23.35
CA ARG A 456 35.33 4.19 -22.67
C ARG A 456 35.11 2.73 -22.26
N LEU A 457 33.96 2.41 -21.68
CA LEU A 457 33.61 1.04 -21.30
C LEU A 457 33.49 0.12 -22.51
N ALA A 458 32.82 0.60 -23.57
CA ALA A 458 32.62 -0.16 -24.80
C ALA A 458 33.95 -0.47 -25.51
N LEU A 459 34.90 0.47 -25.51
CA LEU A 459 36.24 0.26 -26.06
C LEU A 459 37.11 -0.65 -25.19
N ALA A 460 36.97 -0.57 -23.87
CA ALA A 460 37.68 -1.45 -22.94
C ALA A 460 37.15 -2.90 -22.98
N ARG A 461 35.91 -3.10 -23.45
CA ARG A 461 35.26 -4.40 -23.56
C ARG A 461 34.52 -4.57 -24.90
N PRO A 462 35.24 -4.70 -26.03
CA PRO A 462 34.62 -4.77 -27.37
C PRO A 462 33.70 -5.99 -27.57
N ASP A 463 33.92 -7.05 -26.79
CA ASP A 463 33.14 -8.29 -26.84
C ASP A 463 31.97 -8.32 -25.84
N GLU A 464 31.75 -7.24 -25.08
CA GLU A 464 30.63 -7.17 -24.13
C GLU A 464 29.30 -7.23 -24.88
N ARG A 465 28.36 -8.02 -24.36
CA ARG A 465 27.02 -8.18 -24.94
C ARG A 465 25.97 -8.11 -23.85
N ALA A 466 24.82 -7.52 -24.17
CA ALA A 466 23.65 -7.44 -23.30
C ALA A 466 22.46 -8.08 -23.99
N THR A 467 21.69 -8.93 -23.31
CA THR A 467 20.35 -9.30 -23.78
C THR A 467 19.37 -8.17 -23.49
N VAL A 468 19.41 -7.63 -22.27
CA VAL A 468 18.61 -6.48 -21.84
C VAL A 468 19.53 -5.33 -21.45
N MET A 469 19.23 -4.13 -21.92
CA MET A 469 19.90 -2.90 -21.48
C MET A 469 18.87 -2.00 -20.79
N LEU A 470 19.18 -1.56 -19.57
CA LEU A 470 18.49 -0.41 -18.98
C LEU A 470 19.05 0.85 -19.66
N ALA A 471 18.18 1.63 -20.30
CA ALA A 471 18.60 2.83 -21.04
C ALA A 471 19.32 3.80 -20.10
N PRO A 472 20.61 4.11 -20.34
CA PRO A 472 21.32 5.02 -19.47
C PRO A 472 20.67 6.41 -19.46
N HIS A 473 20.68 7.07 -18.31
CA HIS A 473 20.18 8.44 -18.14
C HIS A 473 18.74 8.62 -18.62
N HIS A 474 17.90 7.61 -18.35
CA HIS A 474 16.48 7.56 -18.73
C HIS A 474 16.22 7.71 -20.24
N GLY A 475 17.25 7.51 -21.09
CA GLY A 475 17.20 7.78 -22.53
C GLY A 475 17.45 9.25 -22.91
N SER A 476 18.28 9.98 -22.16
CA SER A 476 18.73 11.33 -22.50
C SER A 476 19.41 11.41 -23.86
N GLN A 477 19.35 12.56 -24.53
CA GLN A 477 20.01 12.81 -25.82
C GLN A 477 21.54 12.54 -25.79
N THR A 478 22.14 12.61 -24.59
CA THR A 478 23.57 12.38 -24.32
C THR A 478 23.89 10.98 -23.80
N SER A 479 22.96 10.02 -23.87
CA SER A 479 23.20 8.61 -23.51
C SER A 479 22.94 7.68 -24.71
N SER A 480 23.13 6.37 -24.52
CA SER A 480 22.95 5.36 -25.56
C SER A 480 23.75 5.69 -26.81
N SER A 481 25.05 5.93 -26.62
CA SER A 481 26.00 6.24 -27.68
C SER A 481 26.03 5.14 -28.73
N PRO A 482 26.27 5.48 -30.01
CA PRO A 482 26.39 4.48 -31.07
C PRO A 482 27.43 3.39 -30.77
N VAL A 483 28.55 3.75 -30.13
CA VAL A 483 29.61 2.80 -29.75
C VAL A 483 29.07 1.79 -28.73
N LEU A 484 28.41 2.26 -27.66
CA LEU A 484 27.80 1.37 -26.67
C LEU A 484 26.78 0.43 -27.29
N LEU A 485 25.86 0.94 -28.12
CA LEU A 485 24.83 0.12 -28.74
C LEU A 485 25.41 -0.91 -29.72
N ASN A 486 26.46 -0.55 -30.45
CA ASN A 486 27.14 -1.46 -31.37
C ASN A 486 27.94 -2.53 -30.63
N THR A 487 28.49 -2.21 -29.45
CA THR A 487 29.16 -3.19 -28.58
C THR A 487 28.13 -4.11 -27.93
N LEU A 488 27.17 -3.57 -27.17
CA LEU A 488 26.22 -4.37 -26.39
C LEU A 488 25.24 -5.18 -27.24
N GLN A 489 24.83 -4.65 -28.40
CA GLN A 489 23.82 -5.25 -29.29
C GLN A 489 22.57 -5.76 -28.53
N PRO A 490 21.91 -4.91 -27.73
CA PRO A 490 20.81 -5.36 -26.88
C PRO A 490 19.63 -5.88 -27.69
N ARG A 491 19.04 -6.99 -27.22
CA ARG A 491 17.80 -7.54 -27.79
C ARG A 491 16.57 -6.79 -27.29
N LEU A 492 16.68 -6.13 -26.14
CA LEU A 492 15.62 -5.30 -25.57
C LEU A 492 16.24 -4.12 -24.81
N VAL A 493 15.63 -2.95 -24.95
CA VAL A 493 15.93 -1.79 -24.11
C VAL A 493 14.75 -1.45 -23.22
N VAL A 494 15.00 -1.29 -21.93
CA VAL A 494 14.00 -0.81 -20.96
C VAL A 494 14.34 0.63 -20.60
N VAL A 495 13.37 1.54 -20.80
CA VAL A 495 13.51 2.96 -20.50
C VAL A 495 12.66 3.30 -19.28
N GLN A 496 13.28 3.59 -18.14
CA GLN A 496 12.56 4.11 -16.99
C GLN A 496 12.48 5.63 -17.09
N SER A 497 11.34 6.16 -17.54
CA SER A 497 11.10 7.61 -17.60
C SER A 497 9.68 7.95 -17.19
N GLY A 498 9.49 9.13 -16.60
CA GLY A 498 8.18 9.57 -16.13
C GLY A 498 7.26 9.98 -17.29
N TYR A 499 5.95 9.75 -17.13
CA TYR A 499 4.97 10.26 -18.09
C TYR A 499 5.02 11.79 -18.14
N ARG A 500 5.19 12.37 -19.34
CA ARG A 500 5.35 13.82 -19.55
C ARG A 500 6.41 14.43 -18.61
N ASN A 501 7.53 13.72 -18.43
CA ASN A 501 8.64 14.24 -17.63
C ASN A 501 9.20 15.53 -18.24
N ARG A 502 9.71 16.42 -17.37
CA ARG A 502 10.26 17.73 -17.74
C ARG A 502 11.47 17.69 -18.68
N PHE A 503 12.11 16.53 -18.81
CA PHE A 503 13.31 16.34 -19.61
C PHE A 503 13.00 15.88 -21.04
N ASN A 504 11.73 15.58 -21.34
CA ASN A 504 11.31 14.98 -22.60
C ASN A 504 12.04 13.65 -22.92
N HIS A 505 12.30 12.85 -21.87
CA HIS A 505 12.91 11.53 -22.00
C HIS A 505 11.87 10.43 -22.28
N PRO A 506 12.21 9.37 -23.06
CA PRO A 506 13.43 9.25 -23.86
C PRO A 506 13.47 10.28 -25.00
N ALA A 507 14.66 10.80 -25.28
CA ALA A 507 14.85 11.79 -26.32
C ALA A 507 14.64 11.17 -27.71
N PRO A 508 14.02 11.89 -28.68
CA PRO A 508 13.77 11.37 -30.02
C PRO A 508 15.03 10.83 -30.73
N VAL A 509 16.18 11.48 -30.54
CA VAL A 509 17.46 11.03 -31.13
C VAL A 509 17.91 9.66 -30.60
N VAL A 510 17.60 9.33 -29.35
CA VAL A 510 17.90 8.00 -28.77
C VAL A 510 16.98 6.95 -29.34
N LEU A 511 15.68 7.26 -29.46
CA LEU A 511 14.71 6.37 -30.08
C LEU A 511 15.06 6.10 -31.55
N GLU A 512 15.55 7.10 -32.28
CA GLU A 512 16.02 6.94 -33.65
C GLU A 512 17.22 5.98 -33.72
N ARG A 513 18.17 6.07 -32.77
CA ARG A 513 19.31 5.13 -32.71
C ARG A 513 18.85 3.69 -32.47
N TYR A 514 17.81 3.49 -31.65
CA TYR A 514 17.21 2.17 -31.44
C TYR A 514 16.51 1.68 -32.71
N ALA A 515 15.72 2.54 -33.36
CA ALA A 515 14.99 2.22 -34.59
C ALA A 515 15.94 1.85 -35.74
N GLN A 516 17.04 2.60 -35.94
CA GLN A 516 18.07 2.33 -36.94
C GLN A 516 18.74 0.96 -36.77
N ARG A 517 18.75 0.43 -35.54
CA ARG A 517 19.32 -0.89 -35.19
C ARG A 517 18.25 -1.96 -35.00
N GLN A 518 16.98 -1.63 -35.23
CA GLN A 518 15.82 -2.51 -35.01
C GLN A 518 15.77 -3.06 -33.58
N ILE A 519 16.23 -2.28 -32.60
CA ILE A 519 16.22 -2.67 -31.19
C ILE A 519 14.83 -2.38 -30.62
N PRO A 520 14.08 -3.40 -30.17
CA PRO A 520 12.80 -3.17 -29.53
C PRO A 520 13.03 -2.52 -28.16
N TRP A 521 12.11 -1.63 -27.78
CA TRP A 521 12.17 -0.96 -26.50
C TRP A 521 10.79 -0.84 -25.86
N VAL A 522 10.79 -0.72 -24.54
CA VAL A 522 9.62 -0.43 -23.70
C VAL A 522 9.95 0.71 -22.75
N ASN A 523 8.94 1.47 -22.33
CA ASN A 523 9.10 2.51 -21.32
C ASN A 523 8.08 2.39 -20.20
N SER A 524 8.39 2.91 -19.01
CA SER A 524 7.49 2.89 -17.86
C SER A 524 6.09 3.47 -18.16
N PRO A 525 5.93 4.56 -18.93
CA PRO A 525 4.60 5.09 -19.23
C PRO A 525 3.74 4.14 -20.05
N ALA A 526 4.25 3.47 -21.08
CA ALA A 526 3.42 2.51 -21.84
C ALA A 526 3.30 1.16 -21.14
N CYS A 527 4.37 0.71 -20.47
CA CYS A 527 4.50 -0.63 -19.95
C CYS A 527 4.02 -0.78 -18.49
N GLY A 528 4.08 0.29 -17.69
CA GLY A 528 4.13 0.18 -16.24
C GLY A 528 5.44 -0.46 -15.81
N ALA A 529 5.40 -1.36 -14.82
CA ALA A 529 6.54 -2.19 -14.51
C ALA A 529 6.80 -3.17 -15.66
N ALA A 530 8.06 -3.30 -16.07
CA ALA A 530 8.50 -4.19 -17.13
C ALA A 530 9.23 -5.40 -16.53
N ALA A 531 8.68 -6.59 -16.73
CA ALA A 531 9.28 -7.84 -16.26
C ALA A 531 9.92 -8.60 -17.42
N TRP A 532 11.17 -9.02 -17.25
CA TRP A 532 11.92 -9.83 -18.19
C TRP A 532 12.57 -11.01 -17.45
N ARG A 533 12.68 -12.16 -18.11
CA ARG A 533 13.23 -13.40 -17.51
C ARG A 533 14.26 -14.02 -18.43
N SER A 534 15.38 -14.47 -17.89
CA SER A 534 16.40 -15.16 -18.70
C SER A 534 15.93 -16.52 -19.22
N ALA A 535 14.93 -17.14 -18.57
CA ALA A 535 14.32 -18.38 -19.03
C ALA A 535 13.40 -18.19 -20.26
N GLU A 536 12.89 -16.97 -20.47
CA GLU A 536 12.00 -16.59 -21.57
C GLU A 536 12.49 -15.28 -22.20
N PRO A 537 13.71 -15.26 -22.77
CA PRO A 537 14.47 -14.04 -23.05
C PRO A 537 13.86 -13.16 -24.15
N GLU A 538 12.97 -13.71 -24.97
CA GLU A 538 12.28 -13.00 -26.06
C GLU A 538 11.03 -12.24 -25.57
N ALA A 539 10.53 -12.58 -24.37
CA ALA A 539 9.32 -11.99 -23.83
C ALA A 539 9.63 -10.86 -22.83
N VAL A 540 8.87 -9.78 -22.93
CA VAL A 540 8.76 -8.76 -21.89
C VAL A 540 7.30 -8.63 -21.50
N VAL A 541 7.02 -8.72 -20.20
CA VAL A 541 5.66 -8.59 -19.66
C VAL A 541 5.48 -7.19 -19.12
N CYS A 542 4.56 -6.45 -19.74
CA CYS A 542 4.19 -5.11 -19.32
C CYS A 542 2.98 -5.14 -18.38
N GLN A 543 3.13 -4.60 -17.17
CA GLN A 543 2.06 -4.57 -16.17
C GLN A 543 0.80 -3.85 -16.65
N ARG A 544 0.93 -2.81 -17.48
CA ARG A 544 -0.22 -2.08 -18.05
C ARG A 544 -1.01 -2.90 -19.08
N GLU A 545 -0.40 -3.91 -19.67
CA GLU A 545 -1.06 -4.84 -20.59
C GLU A 545 -1.76 -5.96 -19.81
N VAL A 546 -1.07 -6.57 -18.85
CA VAL A 546 -1.62 -7.67 -18.02
C VAL A 546 -2.76 -7.20 -17.11
N ALA A 547 -2.62 -6.02 -16.51
CA ALA A 547 -3.61 -5.44 -15.61
C ALA A 547 -4.26 -4.19 -16.23
N ARG A 548 -4.60 -4.27 -17.52
CA ARG A 548 -5.20 -3.15 -18.26
C ARG A 548 -6.51 -2.71 -17.61
N ARG A 549 -6.62 -1.41 -17.37
CA ARG A 549 -7.84 -0.77 -16.84
C ARG A 549 -8.41 0.17 -17.90
N TYR A 550 -9.73 0.43 -17.88
CA TYR A 550 -10.37 1.22 -18.93
C TYR A 550 -9.87 2.67 -19.01
N TRP A 551 -9.29 3.19 -17.93
CA TRP A 551 -8.69 4.53 -17.85
C TRP A 551 -7.19 4.55 -18.15
N HIS A 552 -6.55 3.41 -18.42
CA HIS A 552 -5.20 3.40 -18.95
C HIS A 552 -5.26 3.82 -20.42
N ALA A 553 -4.85 5.06 -20.69
CA ALA A 553 -4.71 5.55 -22.05
C ALA A 553 -3.68 4.69 -22.80
N LEU A 554 -3.94 4.45 -24.09
CA LEU A 554 -2.91 3.94 -24.99
C LEU A 554 -1.90 5.08 -25.18
N ILE A 555 -0.74 4.93 -24.52
CA ILE A 555 0.39 5.83 -24.73
C ILE A 555 1.16 5.23 -25.91
N ASN A 556 0.97 5.83 -27.09
CA ASN A 556 1.71 5.43 -28.28
C ASN A 556 3.21 5.62 -28.03
N LYS A 557 3.99 4.61 -28.45
CA LYS A 557 5.45 4.60 -28.39
C LYS A 557 6.06 5.63 -29.34
#